data_AF-A0A1E3R7D7-F1
#
_entry.id   AF-A0A1E3R7D7-F1
#
_cell.length_a   1.000
_cell.length_b   1.000
_cell.length_c   1.000
_cell.angle_alpha   90.00
_cell.angle_beta   90.00
_cell.angle_gamma   90.00
#
_symmetry.space_group_name_H-M   'P 1'
#
loop_
_entity.id
_entity.type
_entity.pdbx_description
1 polymer ?
#
loop_
_entity_poly.entity_id
_entity_poly.type
_entity_poly.pdbx_seq_one_letter_code
_entity_poly.pdbx_strand_id
1 'polypeptide(L)' 'MAFTVTYADGTVTAYDDKTSWTVDGGVLKMGAVEGQWTFLVSPSFWSKIETDPQKPKETGIPRRLY' A
#
# COMPACT_ATOMS: atom_id res chain seq x y z
N MET A 1 0.50 -3.57 -4.88
CA MET A 1 0.52 -2.11 -5.21
C MET A 1 1.86 -1.56 -4.74
N ALA A 2 2.56 -0.73 -5.53
CA ALA A 2 3.80 -0.12 -5.05
C ALA A 2 3.50 1.04 -4.10
N PHE A 3 4.25 1.16 -3.01
CA PHE A 3 4.06 2.19 -1.99
C PHE A 3 5.38 2.54 -1.29
N THR A 4 5.46 3.72 -0.70
CA THR A 4 6.62 4.18 0.06
C THR A 4 6.19 4.49 1.49
N VAL A 5 6.97 4.02 2.46
CA VAL A 5 6.74 4.28 3.88
C VAL A 5 7.86 5.17 4.40
N THR A 6 7.49 6.28 5.03
CA THR A 6 8.39 7.10 5.84
C THR A 6 8.20 6.68 7.30
N TYR A 7 9.25 6.14 7.90
CA TYR A 7 9.29 5.74 9.29
C TYR A 7 9.54 6.93 10.21
N ALA A 8 9.21 6.77 11.50
CA ALA A 8 9.34 7.81 12.50
C ALA A 8 10.80 8.21 12.78
N ASP A 9 11.75 7.31 12.52
CA ASP A 9 13.19 7.57 12.60
C ASP A 9 13.73 8.35 11.39
N GLY A 10 12.88 8.62 10.38
CA GLY A 10 13.26 9.30 9.16
C GLY A 10 13.68 8.38 8.02
N THR A 11 13.77 7.06 8.26
CA THR A 11 14.00 6.08 7.21
C THR A 11 12.87 6.10 6.20
N VAL A 12 13.20 6.13 4.91
CA VAL A 12 12.23 6.02 3.81
C VAL A 12 12.49 4.71 3.09
N THR A 13 11.45 3.88 2.94
CA THR A 13 11.54 2.59 2.25
C THR A 13 10.46 2.48 1.21
N ALA A 14 10.86 2.20 -0.02
CA ALA A 14 9.95 1.89 -1.11
C ALA A 14 9.71 0.37 -1.17
N TYR A 15 8.44 -0.01 -1.29
CA TYR A 15 7.96 -1.36 -1.46
C TYR A 15 7.34 -1.49 -2.85
N ASP A 16 7.71 -2.53 -3.56
CA ASP A 16 7.16 -2.89 -4.87
C ASP A 16 5.76 -3.51 -4.78
N ASP A 17 5.13 -3.70 -5.94
CA ASP A 17 3.74 -4.12 -6.03
C ASP A 17 3.46 -5.55 -5.53
N LYS A 18 4.51 -6.34 -5.28
CA LYS A 18 4.45 -7.68 -4.71
C LYS A 18 4.19 -7.67 -3.20
N THR A 19 4.38 -6.54 -2.54
CA THR A 19 4.11 -6.42 -1.11
C THR A 19 2.65 -6.02 -0.91
N SER A 20 1.91 -6.88 -0.22
CA SER A 20 0.58 -6.58 0.27
C SER A 20 0.70 -5.79 1.57
N TRP A 21 -0.09 -4.73 1.72
CA TRP A 21 -0.09 -3.91 2.91
C TRP A 21 -1.50 -3.41 3.24
N THR A 22 -1.75 -3.16 4.52
CA THR A 22 -2.99 -2.54 5.01
C THR A 22 -2.73 -1.80 6.31
N VAL A 23 -3.60 -0.85 6.67
CA VAL A 23 -3.55 -0.17 7.96
C VAL A 23 -4.82 -0.52 8.72
N ASP A 24 -4.66 -1.10 9.90
CA ASP A 24 -5.76 -1.51 10.78
C ASP A 24 -5.49 -1.03 12.20
N GLY A 25 -6.42 -0.24 12.76
CA GLY A 25 -6.23 0.39 14.07
C GLY A 25 -4.99 1.28 14.19
N GLY A 26 -4.49 1.82 13.07
CA GLY A 26 -3.24 2.59 13.02
C GLY A 26 -1.96 1.75 12.92
N VAL A 27 -2.07 0.43 12.99
CA VAL A 27 -0.93 -0.48 12.77
C VAL A 27 -0.82 -0.76 11.27
N LEU A 28 0.35 -0.46 10.70
CA LEU A 28 0.67 -0.84 9.33
C LEU A 28 1.05 -2.32 9.31
N LYS A 29 0.28 -3.14 8.60
CA LYS A 29 0.52 -4.56 8.41
C LYS A 29 1.02 -4.79 6.99
N MET A 30 2.11 -5.52 6.83
CA MET A 30 2.73 -5.83 5.54
C MET A 30 3.05 -7.32 5.44
N GLY A 31 2.96 -7.86 4.24
CA GLY A 31 3.25 -9.27 3.96
C GLY A 31 3.29 -9.56 2.46
N ALA A 32 3.68 -10.78 2.11
CA ALA A 32 3.67 -11.22 0.71
C ALA A 32 2.24 -11.38 0.18
N VAL A 33 1.28 -11.73 1.06
CA VAL A 33 -0.12 -12.01 0.71
C VAL A 33 -1.04 -11.31 1.71
N GLU A 34 -2.13 -10.71 1.22
CA GLU A 34 -3.17 -10.16 2.09
C GLU A 34 -3.70 -11.21 3.07
N GLY A 35 -3.81 -10.84 4.34
CA GLY A 35 -4.22 -11.76 5.41
C GLY A 35 -3.09 -12.61 6.00
N GLN A 36 -1.92 -12.69 5.34
CA GLN A 36 -0.70 -13.27 5.90
C GLN A 36 0.37 -12.20 6.11
N TRP A 37 0.18 -11.45 7.20
CA TRP A 37 1.07 -10.37 7.60
C TRP A 37 2.31 -10.93 8.29
N THR A 38 3.48 -10.58 7.78
CA THR A 38 4.78 -10.96 8.38
C THR A 38 5.44 -9.79 9.10
N PHE A 39 5.07 -8.56 8.75
CA PHE A 39 5.57 -7.34 9.37
C PHE A 39 4.40 -6.51 9.92
N LEU A 40 4.53 -6.08 11.18
CA LEU A 40 3.57 -5.23 11.86
C LEU A 40 4.32 -4.02 12.41
N VAL A 41 3.97 -2.83 11.93
CA VAL A 41 4.60 -1.57 12.31
C VAL A 41 3.59 -0.75 13.09
N SER A 42 3.89 -0.50 14.36
CA SER A 42 3.01 0.27 15.24
C SER A 42 2.91 1.73 14.79
N PRO A 43 1.78 2.43 15.03
CA PRO A 43 1.54 3.80 14.57
C PRO A 43 2.62 4.80 15.01
N SER A 44 3.31 4.56 16.13
CA SER A 44 4.40 5.42 16.59
C SER A 44 5.70 5.25 15.81
N PHE A 45 5.81 4.22 14.96
CA PHE A 45 7.03 3.90 14.21
C PHE A 45 6.95 4.32 12.74
N TRP A 46 5.80 4.77 12.25
CA TRP A 46 5.65 5.27 10.88
C TRP A 46 4.92 6.60 10.86
N SER A 47 5.32 7.47 9.94
CA SER A 47 4.85 8.86 9.84
C SER A 47 3.96 9.07 8.62
N LYS A 48 4.33 8.48 7.47
CA LYS A 48 3.65 8.72 6.19
C LYS A 48 3.70 7.47 5.31
N ILE A 49 2.60 7.19 4.63
CA ILE A 49 2.52 6.15 3.59
C ILE A 49 2.06 6.83 2.31
N GLU A 50 2.85 6.70 1.25
CA GLU A 50 2.56 7.25 -0.07
C GLU A 50 2.37 6.11 -1.05
N THR A 51 1.17 5.98 -1.60
CA THR A 51 0.87 5.02 -2.65
C THR A 51 1.06 5.69 -4.00
N ASP A 52 1.76 5.02 -4.92
CA ASP A 52 1.75 5.50 -6.30
C ASP A 52 0.30 5.45 -6.81
N PRO A 53 -0.24 6.53 -7.40
CA PRO A 53 -1.59 6.51 -7.93
C PRO A 53 -1.64 5.45 -9.02
N GLN A 54 -2.24 4.30 -8.70
CA GLN A 54 -2.57 3.31 -9.71
C GLN A 54 -3.31 4.05 -10.81
N LYS A 55 -2.72 4.03 -12.02
CA LYS A 55 -3.44 4.41 -13.24
C LYS A 55 -4.83 3.80 -13.13
N PRO A 56 -5.91 4.61 -13.22
CA PRO A 56 -7.25 4.07 -13.14
C PRO A 56 -7.33 2.92 -14.13
N LYS A 57 -7.67 1.73 -13.64
CA LYS A 57 -8.01 0.59 -14.50
C LYS A 57 -9.16 1.09 -15.36
N GLU A 58 -8.84 1.47 -16.60
CA GLU A 58 -9.79 1.86 -17.61
C GLU A 58 -10.74 0.69 -17.77
N THR A 59 -11.87 0.78 -17.06
CA THR A 59 -12.92 -0.21 -17.13
C THR A 59 -13.58 0.07 -18.46
N GLY A 60 -13.14 -0.65 -19.48
CA GLY A 60 -13.69 -0.56 -20.83
C GLY A 60 -15.18 -0.85 -20.79
N ILE A 61 -15.99 0.19 -20.68
CA ILE A 61 -17.41 0.13 -21.01
C ILE A 61 -17.44 0.09 -22.55
N PRO A 62 -17.86 -1.01 -23.19
CA PRO A 62 -18.05 -0.97 -24.63
C PRO A 62 -19.19 0.02 -24.90
N ARG A 63 -18.87 1.17 -25.51
CA ARG A 63 -19.87 2.07 -26.09
C ARG A 63 -20.58 1.32 -27.21
N ARG A 64 -21.68 0.65 -26.85
CA ARG A 64 -22.64 0.13 -27.81
C ARG A 64 -23.47 1.32 -28.30
N LEU A 65 -23.02 1.92 -29.41
CA LEU A 65 -23.79 2.91 -30.16
C LEU A 65 -24.79 2.16 -31.05
N TYR A 66 -26.07 2.43 -30.83
CA TYR A 66 -27.17 2.15 -31.74
C TYR A 66 -27.24 3.24 -32.81
#